data_AF-A0A2K8SKS7-F1
#
_entry.id   AF-A0A2K8SKS7-F1
#
_cell.length_a   1.000
_cell.length_b   1.000
_cell.length_c   1.000
_cell.angle_alpha   90.00
_cell.angle_beta   90.00
_cell.angle_gamma   90.00
#
_symmetry.space_group_name_H-M   'P 1'
#
loop_
_entity.id
_entity.type
_entity.pdbx_description
1 polymer ?
#
loop_
_entity_poly.entity_id
_entity_poly.type
_entity_poly.pdbx_seq_one_letter_code
_entity_poly.pdbx_strand_id
1 'polypeptide(L)' 'MYLNGMGFRAIERIKRVHHTTIITWVKQLGQNLADAPPIDEIPEVGELDELETFVGSKKTKFGYGQQ' A
#
# COMPACT_ATOMS: atom_id res chain seq x y z
N MET A 1 -0.25 7.93 9.19
CA MET A 1 -1.02 8.59 8.10
C MET A 1 -1.17 7.64 6.91
N TYR A 2 -0.11 7.34 6.16
CA TYR A 2 -0.18 6.40 5.03
C TYR A 2 -0.60 4.99 5.43
N LEU A 3 0.04 4.40 6.46
CA LEU A 3 -0.32 3.08 7.00
C LEU A 3 -1.75 2.99 7.57
N ASN A 4 -2.39 4.13 7.85
CA ASN A 4 -3.77 4.19 8.33
C ASN A 4 -4.76 4.37 7.14
N GLY A 5 -4.35 4.06 5.91
CA GLY A 5 -5.18 4.13 4.71
C GLY A 5 -5.31 5.53 4.07
N MET A 6 -4.55 6.53 4.54
CA MET A 6 -4.68 7.88 4.02
C MET A 6 -3.88 8.08 2.73
N GLY A 7 -4.53 8.53 1.66
CA GLY A 7 -3.87 8.78 0.37
C GLY A 7 -2.83 9.91 0.42
N PHE A 8 -1.75 9.82 -0.37
CA PHE A 8 -0.63 10.77 -0.33
C PHE A 8 -1.02 12.24 -0.53
N ARG A 9 -1.99 12.53 -1.40
CA ARG A 9 -2.53 13.89 -1.60
C ARG A 9 -3.31 14.42 -0.39
N ALA A 10 -3.94 13.55 0.38
CA ALA A 10 -4.61 13.96 1.62
C ALA A 10 -3.57 14.31 2.69
N ILE A 11 -2.50 13.53 2.78
CA ILE A 11 -1.37 13.81 3.68
C ILE A 11 -0.70 15.13 3.31
N GLU A 12 -0.51 15.40 2.01
CA GLU A 12 0.02 16.68 1.52
C GLU A 12 -0.77 17.88 2.04
N ARG A 13 -2.11 17.85 1.95
CA ARG A 13 -2.96 18.96 2.44
C ARG A 13 -2.80 19.23 3.93
N ILE A 14 -2.60 18.17 4.73
CA ILE A 14 -2.45 18.29 6.19
C ILE A 14 -1.04 18.75 6.56
N LYS A 15 -0.02 18.17 5.92
CA LYS A 15 1.39 18.42 6.25
C LYS A 15 1.98 19.62 5.51
N ARG A 16 1.29 20.15 4.49
CA ARG A 16 1.75 21.20 3.57
C ARG A 16 3.09 20.86 2.91
N VAL A 17 3.27 19.59 2.60
CA VAL A 17 4.44 19.02 1.92
C VAL A 17 3.96 18.31 0.67
N HIS A 18 4.62 18.55 -0.47
CA HIS A 18 4.22 17.95 -1.73
C HIS A 18 4.18 16.42 -1.64
N HIS A 19 3.13 15.78 -2.17
CA HIS A 19 2.92 14.34 -2.03
C HIS A 19 4.09 13.48 -2.53
N THR A 20 4.88 13.95 -3.50
CA THR A 20 6.07 13.22 -3.97
C THR A 20 7.13 13.09 -2.89
N THR A 21 7.32 14.11 -2.05
CA THR A 21 8.25 14.06 -0.91
C THR A 21 7.79 13.02 0.10
N ILE A 22 6.49 12.94 0.38
CA ILE A 22 5.90 11.94 1.27
C ILE A 22 6.12 10.52 0.71
N ILE A 23 5.93 10.32 -0.59
CA ILE A 23 6.21 9.03 -1.26
C ILE A 23 7.68 8.64 -1.09
N THR A 24 8.60 9.59 -1.31
CA THR A 24 10.04 9.34 -1.15
C THR A 24 10.38 8.92 0.28
N TRP A 25 9.82 9.58 1.29
CA TRP A 25 10.04 9.21 2.68
C TRP A 25 9.50 7.82 3.02
N VAL A 26 8.31 7.47 2.53
CA VAL A 26 7.76 6.12 2.73
C VAL A 26 8.66 5.06 2.10
N LYS A 27 9.18 5.31 0.90
CA LYS A 27 10.12 4.39 0.24
C LYS A 27 11.43 4.24 1.01
N GLN A 28 12.02 5.34 1.46
CA GLN A 28 13.25 5.33 2.25
C GLN A 28 13.06 4.59 3.57
N LEU A 29 11.94 4.85 4.25
CA LEU A 29 11.60 4.13 5.48
C LEU A 29 11.46 2.63 5.22
N GLY A 30 10.73 2.25 4.15
CA GLY A 30 10.54 0.85 3.77
C GLY A 30 11.85 0.12 3.45
N GLN A 31 12.81 0.80 2.82
CA GLN A 31 14.14 0.24 2.54
C GLN A 31 15.01 0.08 3.80
N ASN A 32 14.75 0.86 4.84
CA ASN A 32 15.48 0.82 6.11
C ASN A 32 14.81 -0.09 7.15
N LEU A 33 13.69 -0.72 6.83
CA LEU A 33 13.06 -1.70 7.73
C LEU A 33 13.94 -2.95 7.80
N ALA A 34 14.01 -3.54 8.99
CA ALA A 34 14.60 -4.85 9.15
C ALA A 34 13.82 -5.87 8.32
N ASP A 35 14.51 -6.89 7.84
CA ASP A 35 13.86 -8.02 7.18
C ASP A 35 12.87 -8.68 8.14
N ALA A 36 11.90 -9.39 7.56
CA ALA A 36 10.97 -10.19 8.33
C ALA A 36 11.77 -11.15 9.25
N PRO A 37 11.28 -11.40 10.48
CA PRO A 37 11.94 -12.34 11.37
C PRO A 37 12.12 -13.69 10.67
N PRO A 38 13.26 -14.37 10.88
CA PRO A 38 13.48 -15.67 10.29
C PRO A 38 12.37 -16.62 10.74
N ILE A 39 11.86 -17.39 9.78
CA ILE A 39 10.89 -18.46 10.05
C ILE A 39 11.74 -19.68 10.38
N ASP A 40 11.85 -20.01 11.68
CA ASP A 40 12.70 -21.11 12.14
C ASP A 40 12.13 -22.49 11.75
N GLU A 41 10.82 -22.63 11.71
CA GLU A 41 10.11 -23.86 11.35
C GLU A 41 8.98 -23.57 10.36
N ILE A 42 8.91 -24.35 9.28
CA ILE A 42 7.80 -24.27 8.32
C ILE A 42 6.60 -24.97 8.97
N PRO A 43 5.47 -24.28 9.17
CA PRO A 43 4.30 -24.88 9.78
C PRO A 43 3.72 -25.97 8.86
N GLU A 44 3.25 -27.08 9.45
CA GLU A 44 2.57 -28.16 8.70
C GLU A 44 1.22 -27.70 8.11
N VAL A 45 0.56 -26.75 8.78
CA VAL A 45 -0.70 -26.12 8.36
C VAL A 45 -0.59 -24.61 8.58
N GLY A 46 -0.93 -23.83 7.56
CA GLY A 46 -0.98 -22.36 7.63
C GLY A 46 -2.35 -21.83 7.25
N GLU A 47 -2.85 -20.86 8.00
CA GLU A 47 -4.08 -20.13 7.68
C GLU A 47 -3.76 -18.94 6.78
N LEU A 48 -4.53 -18.76 5.71
CA LEU A 48 -4.46 -17.59 4.85
C LEU A 48 -5.62 -16.67 5.22
N ASP A 49 -5.33 -15.64 6.01
CA ASP A 49 -6.37 -14.76 6.57
C ASP A 49 -6.89 -13.72 5.56
N GLU A 50 -6.17 -13.44 4.46
CA GLU A 50 -6.65 -12.55 3.38
C GLU A 50 -5.81 -12.77 2.10
N LEU A 51 -6.45 -13.16 0.98
CA LEU A 51 -5.78 -13.32 -0.32
C LEU A 51 -6.26 -12.24 -1.30
N GLU A 52 -5.39 -11.26 -1.58
CA GLU A 52 -5.66 -10.24 -2.58
C GLU A 52 -5.11 -10.67 -3.95
N THR A 53 -5.98 -10.71 -4.96
CA THR A 53 -5.56 -10.87 -6.37
C THR A 53 -5.82 -9.56 -7.10
N PHE A 54 -4.75 -8.92 -7.59
CA PHE A 54 -4.87 -7.71 -8.40
C PHE A 54 -5.24 -8.05 -9.84
N VAL A 55 -6.47 -7.72 -10.25
CA VAL A 55 -6.90 -7.81 -11.65
C VAL A 55 -6.51 -6.51 -12.37
N GLY A 56 -5.37 -6.53 -13.06
CA GLY A 56 -4.80 -5.36 -13.76
C GLY A 56 -5.59 -4.86 -14.98
N SER A 57 -6.71 -5.49 -15.33
CA SER A 57 -7.57 -5.07 -16.43
C SER A 57 -9.03 -4.98 -15.98
N LYS A 58 -9.62 -3.78 -16.06
CA LYS A 58 -11.08 -3.64 -15.97
C LYS A 58 -11.72 -4.34 -17.16
N LYS A 59 -12.76 -5.14 -16.92
CA LYS A 59 -13.68 -5.57 -17.98
C LYS A 59 -14.46 -4.34 -18.46
N THR A 60 -14.10 -3.87 -19.67
CA THR A 60 -14.77 -2.87 -20.55
C THR A 60 -15.06 -1.45 -20.02
N LYS A 61 -15.03 -0.47 -20.95
CA LYS A 61 -15.20 0.99 -20.73
C LYS A 61 -16.67 1.45 -20.71
N PHE A 62 -17.56 0.84 -19.93
CA PHE A 62 -18.94 1.33 -19.82
C PHE A 62 -19.26 1.77 -18.40
N GLY A 63 -19.33 3.09 -18.19
CA GLY A 63 -19.68 3.72 -16.92
C GLY A 63 -18.74 4.87 -16.56
N TYR A 64 -18.73 5.95 -17.34
CA TYR A 64 -18.33 7.26 -16.82
C TYR A 64 -19.59 7.94 -16.29
N GLY A 65 -19.65 8.18 -14.97
CA GLY A 65 -20.58 9.17 -14.44
C GLY A 65 -20.11 10.54 -14.89
N GLN A 66 -20.99 11.34 -15.50
CA GLN A 66 -20.72 12.75 -15.76
C GLN A 66 -20.75 13.50 -14.43
N GLN A 67 -19.62 14.08 -14.03
CA GLN A 67 -19.54 15.27 -13.17
C GLN A 67 -18.42 16.16 -13.68
#